data_AF-A0A960UC13-F1
#
_entry.id   AF-A0A960UC13-F1
#
_cell.length_a   1.000
_cell.length_b   1.000
_cell.length_c   1.000
_cell.angle_alpha   90.00
_cell.angle_beta   90.00
_cell.angle_gamma   90.00
#
_symmetry.space_group_name_H-M   'P 1'
#
loop_
_entity.id
_entity.type
_entity.pdbx_description
1 polymer ?
#
loop_
_entity_poly.entity_id
_entity_poly.type
_entity_poly.pdbx_seq_one_letter_code
_entity_poly.pdbx_strand_id
1 'polypeptide(L)'
;ISDLVKKSEKKIVLLIDEVDKAGNYRLFLNFLGILRNKYLKRDTGKDFTFHSVILAGVHDIKNIKLKLRPEDEKQFNSPWNIATEFDVDLSFHPEEIATMLMDYEKDLQTGMDIPLMSNEIYKFTNGYPFLASKICKVIDEKLNKNWTTEGIQDAVTEIIETQSTIVDDLIKNIENNNDLESFVKRLLIENDKISYVHSDKIISYGTMFGIFKSDKNKLVQIHNKIFEIVLYNHIIAKLDRENSKVTGNVFQPNFLDKNGDLEMEKVLLKFQQFVKETYSNKDEVFYERQGRLLLIAFVKPIINGTGFYYVESQHSYEKRSDMIIAFNKKEYILELKIWRGREYHTEGLEQLASYLNSKGHNLGYLVVFNFNKNKEFTNEWNDVDGKKIFQVMV
;
A
#
# COMPACT_ATOMS: atom_id res chain seq x y z
N ILE A 1 -17.25 -24.91 32.78
CA ILE A 1 -16.84 -25.59 31.52
C ILE A 1 -17.27 -27.04 31.52
N SER A 2 -16.77 -27.91 32.41
CA SER A 2 -17.08 -29.35 32.36
C SER A 2 -18.58 -29.64 32.49
N ASP A 3 -19.28 -28.97 33.42
CA ASP A 3 -20.72 -29.18 33.59
C ASP A 3 -21.53 -28.71 32.37
N LEU A 4 -21.11 -27.62 31.73
CA LEU A 4 -21.73 -27.12 30.50
C LEU A 4 -21.58 -28.14 29.36
N VAL A 5 -20.39 -28.69 29.18
CA VAL A 5 -20.10 -29.67 28.12
C VAL A 5 -20.81 -30.99 28.40
N LYS A 6 -20.83 -31.47 29.65
CA LYS A 6 -21.53 -32.72 30.03
C LYS A 6 -23.03 -32.66 29.82
N LYS A 7 -23.64 -31.49 30.05
CA LYS A 7 -25.09 -31.28 29.88
C LYS A 7 -25.49 -31.08 28.42
N SER A 8 -24.54 -30.92 27.51
CA SER A 8 -24.84 -30.73 26.10
C SER A 8 -24.86 -32.06 25.36
N GLU A 9 -25.92 -32.29 24.59
CA GLU A 9 -26.02 -33.44 23.69
C GLU A 9 -25.14 -33.31 22.44
N LYS A 10 -24.62 -32.09 22.17
CA LYS A 10 -23.78 -31.79 21.01
C LYS A 10 -22.40 -31.32 21.44
N LYS A 11 -21.43 -31.49 20.53
CA LYS A 11 -20.09 -30.95 20.68
C LYS A 11 -20.15 -29.42 20.70
N ILE A 12 -19.49 -28.80 21.70
CA ILE A 12 -19.42 -27.34 21.83
C ILE A 12 -18.07 -26.84 21.29
N VAL A 13 -18.10 -25.84 20.41
CA VAL A 13 -16.93 -25.10 19.96
C VAL A 13 -16.93 -23.72 20.60
N LEU A 14 -15.79 -23.29 21.15
CA LEU A 14 -15.62 -21.95 21.71
C LEU A 14 -14.84 -21.09 20.72
N LEU A 15 -15.42 -19.99 20.26
CA LEU A 15 -14.75 -18.97 19.46
C LEU A 15 -14.56 -17.73 20.33
N ILE A 16 -13.32 -17.24 20.40
CA ILE A 16 -12.99 -15.99 21.08
C ILE A 16 -12.34 -15.09 20.06
N ASP A 17 -13.00 -13.99 19.74
CA ASP A 17 -12.49 -12.97 18.84
C ASP A 17 -11.77 -11.86 19.63
N GLU A 18 -10.92 -11.10 18.92
CA GLU A 18 -10.11 -10.00 19.46
C GLU A 18 -9.31 -10.34 20.73
N VAL A 19 -8.70 -11.54 20.78
CA VAL A 19 -7.99 -12.02 21.98
C VAL A 19 -6.85 -11.11 22.44
N ASP A 20 -6.34 -10.25 21.56
CA ASP A 20 -5.32 -9.24 21.87
C ASP A 20 -5.75 -8.24 22.93
N LYS A 21 -7.03 -7.82 22.92
CA LYS A 21 -7.57 -6.90 23.94
C LYS A 21 -7.60 -7.57 25.31
N ALA A 22 -7.91 -8.87 25.33
CA ALA A 22 -7.92 -9.68 26.54
C ALA A 22 -6.50 -10.10 27.00
N GLY A 23 -5.53 -10.10 26.08
CA GLY A 23 -4.14 -10.50 26.29
C GLY A 23 -3.43 -9.73 27.40
N ASN A 24 -3.82 -8.48 27.65
CA ASN A 24 -3.27 -7.62 28.71
C ASN A 24 -3.80 -7.96 30.13
N TYR A 25 -4.73 -8.90 30.24
CA TYR A 25 -5.31 -9.27 31.53
C TYR A 25 -4.74 -10.60 32.00
N ARG A 26 -4.12 -10.60 33.19
CA ARG A 26 -3.65 -11.82 33.88
C ARG A 26 -4.74 -12.89 33.99
N LEU A 27 -6.00 -12.47 34.10
CA LEU A 27 -7.17 -13.35 34.13
C LEU A 27 -7.31 -14.18 32.84
N PHE A 28 -7.04 -13.58 31.68
CA PHE A 28 -7.15 -14.25 30.38
C PHE A 28 -6.05 -15.30 30.21
N LEU A 29 -4.81 -14.99 30.61
CA LEU A 29 -3.74 -15.99 30.64
C LEU A 29 -4.06 -17.18 31.55
N ASN A 30 -4.66 -16.93 32.72
CA ASN A 30 -5.12 -17.99 33.61
C ASN A 30 -6.24 -18.82 32.97
N PHE A 31 -7.19 -18.17 32.31
CA PHE A 31 -8.28 -18.84 31.58
C PHE A 31 -7.76 -19.76 30.49
N LEU A 32 -6.79 -19.31 29.69
CA LEU A 32 -6.15 -20.11 28.66
C LEU A 32 -5.35 -21.29 29.26
N GLY A 33 -4.69 -21.08 30.41
CA GLY A 33 -4.06 -22.17 31.17
C GLY A 33 -5.07 -23.23 31.63
N ILE A 34 -6.27 -22.82 32.05
CA ILE A 34 -7.38 -23.74 32.38
C ILE A 34 -7.78 -24.54 31.13
N LEU A 35 -7.96 -23.88 29.97
CA LEU A 35 -8.32 -24.56 28.73
C LEU A 35 -7.29 -25.61 28.33
N ARG A 36 -5.99 -25.29 28.41
CA ARG A 36 -4.89 -26.22 28.15
C ARG A 36 -4.93 -27.44 29.08
N ASN A 37 -5.03 -27.20 30.39
CA ASN A 37 -5.08 -28.28 31.38
C ASN A 37 -6.29 -29.19 31.15
N LYS A 38 -7.44 -28.62 30.77
CA LYS A 38 -8.64 -29.38 30.44
C LYS A 38 -8.49 -30.16 29.14
N TYR A 39 -7.85 -29.59 28.12
CA TYR A 39 -7.55 -30.30 26.87
C TYR A 39 -6.71 -31.56 27.12
N LEU A 40 -5.63 -31.44 27.90
CA LEU A 40 -4.76 -32.57 28.27
C LEU A 40 -5.49 -33.62 29.14
N LYS A 41 -6.35 -33.18 30.07
CA LYS A 41 -7.15 -34.10 30.88
C LYS A 41 -8.24 -34.81 30.08
N ARG A 42 -8.82 -34.16 29.06
CA ARG A 42 -9.77 -34.78 28.14
C ARG A 42 -9.11 -35.92 27.35
N ASP A 43 -7.88 -35.71 26.88
CA ASP A 43 -7.11 -36.71 26.15
C ASP A 43 -6.86 -37.99 26.98
N THR A 44 -6.74 -37.84 28.30
CA THR A 44 -6.61 -38.97 29.24
C THR A 44 -7.95 -39.46 29.83
N GLY A 45 -9.10 -38.97 29.31
CA GLY A 45 -10.44 -39.35 29.76
C GLY A 45 -10.84 -38.83 31.15
N LYS A 46 -10.06 -37.93 31.74
CA LYS A 46 -10.22 -37.45 33.13
C LYS A 46 -11.06 -36.18 33.27
N ASP A 47 -11.41 -35.52 32.17
CA ASP A 47 -12.21 -34.29 32.20
C ASP A 47 -13.00 -34.09 30.90
N PHE A 48 -14.01 -33.23 30.96
CA PHE A 48 -14.85 -32.83 29.84
C PHE A 48 -14.61 -31.35 29.53
N THR A 49 -14.36 -31.02 28.27
CA THR A 49 -14.10 -29.64 27.82
C THR A 49 -14.56 -29.46 26.38
N PHE A 50 -14.52 -28.21 25.88
CA PHE A 50 -14.89 -27.86 24.52
C PHE A 50 -14.25 -28.79 23.49
N HIS A 51 -14.97 -29.07 22.41
CA HIS A 51 -14.47 -29.91 21.31
C HIS A 51 -13.28 -29.24 20.62
N SER A 52 -13.45 -27.97 20.27
CA SER A 52 -12.42 -27.09 19.73
C SER A 52 -12.51 -25.71 20.37
N VAL A 53 -11.37 -25.01 20.45
CA VAL A 53 -11.29 -23.61 20.84
C VAL A 53 -10.56 -22.87 19.73
N ILE A 54 -11.20 -21.83 19.18
CA ILE A 54 -10.63 -20.96 18.16
C ILE A 54 -10.38 -19.60 18.80
N LEU A 55 -9.15 -19.13 18.68
CA LEU A 55 -8.70 -17.84 19.19
C LEU A 55 -8.34 -16.98 17.98
N ALA A 56 -9.05 -15.89 17.77
CA ALA A 56 -8.79 -14.94 16.69
C ALA A 56 -8.21 -13.65 17.27
N GLY A 57 -7.10 -13.20 16.70
CA GLY A 57 -6.37 -12.01 17.11
C GLY A 57 -5.36 -11.60 16.04
N VAL A 58 -4.88 -10.37 16.13
CA VAL A 58 -3.87 -9.80 15.25
C VAL A 58 -2.47 -10.30 15.65
N HIS A 59 -2.22 -10.46 16.95
CA HIS A 59 -0.94 -10.98 17.44
C HIS A 59 -1.00 -12.50 17.62
N ASP A 60 0.12 -13.18 17.31
CA ASP A 60 0.29 -14.56 17.78
C ASP A 60 0.19 -14.58 19.32
N ILE A 61 -0.62 -15.50 19.85
CA ILE A 61 -0.79 -15.72 21.29
C ILE A 61 0.53 -16.01 22.01
N LYS A 62 1.55 -16.52 21.29
CA LYS A 62 2.92 -16.67 21.78
C LYS A 62 3.54 -15.32 22.15
N ASN A 63 3.22 -14.26 21.40
CA ASN A 63 3.76 -12.90 21.55
C ASN A 63 2.97 -12.05 22.56
N ILE A 64 1.72 -12.40 22.90
CA ILE A 64 0.93 -11.70 23.93
C ILE A 64 1.66 -11.62 25.29
N LYS A 65 2.51 -12.60 25.61
CA LYS A 65 3.34 -12.60 26.84
C LYS A 65 4.36 -11.46 26.91
N LEU A 66 4.85 -10.94 25.77
CA LEU A 66 5.93 -9.94 25.74
C LEU A 66 5.46 -8.55 26.21
N LYS A 67 4.17 -8.21 26.05
CA LYS A 67 3.63 -6.91 26.48
C LYS A 67 3.39 -6.80 28.00
N LEU A 68 3.50 -7.91 28.75
CA LEU A 68 3.03 -7.99 30.13
C LEU A 68 4.12 -7.97 31.21
N ARG A 69 5.42 -7.98 30.88
CA ARG A 69 6.48 -8.10 31.90
C ARG A 69 7.70 -7.22 31.60
N PRO A 70 8.02 -6.24 32.46
CA PRO A 70 9.38 -5.78 32.67
C PRO A 70 10.15 -6.86 33.44
N GLU A 71 11.23 -7.36 32.84
CA GLU A 71 12.40 -8.03 33.44
C GLU A 71 12.29 -9.31 34.31
N ASP A 72 11.18 -9.65 34.96
CA ASP A 72 11.20 -10.80 35.91
C ASP A 72 10.49 -12.09 35.43
N GLU A 73 11.26 -13.19 35.51
CA GLU A 73 10.93 -14.59 35.24
C GLU A 73 10.69 -14.99 33.77
N LYS A 74 11.80 -15.23 33.06
CA LYS A 74 11.85 -16.06 31.84
C LYS A 74 11.53 -17.53 32.17
N GLN A 75 10.27 -17.87 32.41
CA GLN A 75 9.84 -19.28 32.39
C GLN A 75 9.54 -19.69 30.94
N PHE A 76 10.53 -20.33 30.31
CA PHE A 76 10.54 -20.74 28.89
C PHE A 76 9.54 -21.84 28.48
N ASN A 77 8.62 -22.26 29.35
CA ASN A 77 7.66 -23.30 29.00
C ASN A 77 6.32 -22.67 28.57
N SER A 78 6.24 -22.39 27.27
CA SER A 78 5.03 -21.90 26.61
C SER A 78 3.86 -22.88 26.84
N PRO A 79 2.73 -22.44 27.43
CA PRO A 79 1.51 -23.26 27.47
C PRO A 79 0.90 -23.51 26.07
N TRP A 80 1.47 -22.90 25.03
CA TRP A 80 0.94 -22.80 23.68
C TRP A 80 1.41 -23.90 22.71
N ASN A 81 2.21 -24.88 23.15
CA ASN A 81 2.70 -25.98 22.29
C ASN A 81 1.61 -27.00 21.85
N ILE A 82 0.33 -26.67 22.06
CA ILE A 82 -0.82 -27.50 21.66
C ILE A 82 -1.72 -26.74 20.66
N ALA A 83 -1.35 -25.51 20.29
CA ALA A 83 -2.04 -24.77 19.24
C ALA A 83 -1.54 -25.26 17.87
N THR A 84 -2.48 -25.52 16.96
CA THR A 84 -2.19 -25.75 15.55
C THR A 84 -2.42 -24.44 14.80
N GLU A 85 -1.49 -24.08 13.92
CA GLU A 85 -1.61 -22.90 13.08
C GLU A 85 -2.70 -23.12 12.02
N PHE A 86 -3.58 -22.14 11.85
CA PHE A 86 -4.60 -22.14 10.82
C PHE A 86 -4.08 -21.36 9.62
N ASP A 87 -3.38 -22.06 8.72
CA ASP A 87 -2.71 -21.49 7.55
C ASP A 87 -3.71 -21.35 6.40
N VAL A 88 -4.47 -20.27 6.42
CA VAL A 88 -5.38 -19.88 5.34
C VAL A 88 -5.03 -18.45 4.93
N ASP A 89 -4.67 -18.27 3.66
CA ASP A 89 -4.56 -16.94 3.08
C ASP A 89 -5.97 -16.37 2.91
N LEU A 90 -6.25 -15.28 3.63
CA LEU A 90 -7.53 -14.59 3.56
C LEU A 90 -7.54 -13.51 2.47
N SER A 91 -6.44 -13.33 1.73
CA SER A 91 -6.37 -12.40 0.61
C SER A 91 -7.16 -12.93 -0.56
N PHE A 92 -7.97 -12.07 -1.19
CA PHE A 92 -8.73 -12.45 -2.37
C PHE A 92 -7.88 -12.46 -3.63
N HIS A 93 -8.05 -13.49 -4.44
CA HIS A 93 -7.62 -13.53 -5.83
C HIS A 93 -8.66 -12.86 -6.77
N PRO A 94 -8.26 -12.40 -7.97
CA PRO A 94 -9.19 -11.81 -8.95
C PRO A 94 -10.39 -12.70 -9.26
N GLU A 95 -10.21 -14.02 -9.29
CA GLU A 95 -11.28 -14.99 -9.52
C GLU A 95 -12.28 -15.01 -8.36
N GLU A 96 -11.81 -14.89 -7.11
CA GLU A 96 -12.67 -14.83 -5.92
C GLU A 96 -13.44 -13.51 -5.87
N ILE A 97 -12.78 -12.39 -6.19
CA ILE A 97 -13.46 -11.09 -6.34
C ILE A 97 -14.54 -11.17 -7.42
N ALA A 98 -14.24 -11.81 -8.55
CA ALA A 98 -15.20 -11.98 -9.64
C ALA A 98 -16.45 -12.76 -9.18
N THR A 99 -16.31 -13.80 -8.35
CA THR A 99 -17.49 -14.53 -7.83
C THR A 99 -18.41 -13.63 -7.01
N MET A 100 -17.86 -12.77 -6.16
CA MET A 100 -18.65 -11.82 -5.37
C MET A 100 -19.34 -10.77 -6.27
N LEU A 101 -18.65 -10.32 -7.32
CA LEU A 101 -19.24 -9.39 -8.30
C LEU A 101 -20.33 -10.05 -9.16
N MET A 102 -20.22 -11.35 -9.47
CA MET A 102 -21.29 -12.09 -10.17
C MET A 102 -22.58 -12.13 -9.35
N ASP A 103 -22.48 -12.38 -8.04
CA ASP A 103 -23.64 -12.37 -7.16
C ASP A 103 -24.26 -10.96 -7.08
N TYR A 104 -23.43 -9.91 -6.96
CA TYR A 104 -23.90 -8.53 -6.99
C TYR A 104 -24.57 -8.15 -8.32
N GLU A 105 -23.98 -8.54 -9.45
CA GLU A 105 -24.50 -8.25 -10.79
C GLU A 105 -25.82 -8.97 -11.07
N LYS A 106 -26.01 -10.17 -10.51
CA LYS A 106 -27.28 -10.90 -10.60
C LYS A 106 -28.44 -10.14 -9.95
N ASP A 107 -28.16 -9.42 -8.86
CA ASP A 107 -29.17 -8.68 -8.10
C ASP A 107 -29.43 -7.28 -8.67
N LEU A 108 -28.38 -6.60 -9.14
CA LEU A 108 -28.45 -5.17 -9.50
C LEU A 108 -28.33 -4.86 -10.99
N GLN A 109 -27.93 -5.84 -11.82
CA GLN A 109 -27.91 -5.75 -13.29
C GLN A 109 -27.25 -4.47 -13.82
N THR A 110 -26.06 -4.16 -13.31
CA THR A 110 -25.35 -2.92 -13.64
C THR A 110 -24.72 -2.94 -15.04
N GLY A 111 -24.54 -4.12 -15.64
CA GLY A 111 -23.88 -4.31 -16.93
C GLY A 111 -22.36 -4.29 -16.86
N MET A 112 -21.76 -4.42 -15.68
CA MET A 112 -20.31 -4.34 -15.49
C MET A 112 -19.54 -5.46 -16.20
N ASP A 113 -18.33 -5.17 -16.65
CA ASP A 113 -17.36 -6.18 -17.06
C ASP A 113 -16.70 -6.80 -15.83
N ILE A 114 -17.23 -7.94 -15.37
CA ILE A 114 -16.80 -8.60 -14.12
C ILE A 114 -15.30 -8.94 -14.12
N PRO A 115 -14.73 -9.61 -15.15
CA PRO A 115 -13.28 -9.84 -15.22
C PRO A 115 -12.45 -8.57 -15.15
N LEU A 116 -12.86 -7.50 -15.83
CA LEU A 116 -12.14 -6.24 -15.79
C LEU A 116 -12.18 -5.60 -14.40
N MET A 117 -13.38 -5.52 -13.79
CA MET A 117 -13.57 -4.93 -12.46
C MET A 117 -12.82 -5.70 -11.38
N SER A 118 -12.85 -7.04 -11.42
CA SER A 118 -12.16 -7.85 -10.41
C SER A 118 -10.64 -7.67 -10.46
N ASN A 119 -10.06 -7.59 -11.66
CA ASN A 119 -8.64 -7.31 -11.84
C ASN A 119 -8.26 -5.90 -11.41
N GLU A 120 -9.08 -4.90 -11.71
CA GLU A 120 -8.80 -3.51 -11.33
C GLU A 120 -8.92 -3.30 -9.81
N ILE A 121 -9.91 -3.92 -9.15
CA ILE A 121 -10.00 -3.95 -7.68
C ILE A 121 -8.75 -4.64 -7.09
N TYR A 122 -8.36 -5.79 -7.63
CA TYR A 122 -7.16 -6.49 -7.17
C TYR A 122 -5.89 -5.66 -7.37
N LYS A 123 -5.76 -4.91 -8.47
CA LYS A 123 -4.61 -4.04 -8.75
C LYS A 123 -4.39 -3.00 -7.63
N PHE A 124 -5.45 -2.42 -7.07
CA PHE A 124 -5.34 -1.42 -6.00
C PHE A 124 -5.23 -2.03 -4.61
N THR A 125 -5.95 -3.12 -4.36
CA THR A 125 -6.12 -3.71 -3.03
C THR A 125 -5.14 -4.85 -2.75
N ASN A 126 -4.61 -5.46 -3.81
CA ASN A 126 -3.80 -6.68 -3.77
C ASN A 126 -4.48 -7.76 -2.90
N GLY A 127 -5.78 -7.93 -3.11
CA GLY A 127 -6.60 -8.93 -2.41
C GLY A 127 -6.98 -8.57 -0.98
N TYR A 128 -6.65 -7.38 -0.47
CA TYR A 128 -6.96 -7.00 0.90
C TYR A 128 -8.50 -6.95 1.13
N PRO A 129 -9.10 -7.85 1.92
CA PRO A 129 -10.56 -8.08 1.89
C PRO A 129 -11.42 -6.87 2.22
N PHE A 130 -11.01 -6.10 3.23
CA PHE A 130 -11.69 -4.88 3.62
C PHE A 130 -11.66 -3.83 2.50
N LEU A 131 -10.51 -3.64 1.85
CA LEU A 131 -10.36 -2.63 0.80
C LEU A 131 -11.12 -3.04 -0.45
N ALA A 132 -11.10 -4.32 -0.83
CA ALA A 132 -11.88 -4.84 -1.96
C ALA A 132 -13.38 -4.58 -1.74
N SER A 133 -13.89 -4.95 -0.56
CA SER A 133 -15.29 -4.70 -0.18
C SER A 133 -15.61 -3.21 -0.10
N LYS A 134 -14.67 -2.40 0.41
CA LYS A 134 -14.86 -0.95 0.57
C LYS A 134 -14.94 -0.23 -0.77
N ILE A 135 -14.14 -0.63 -1.77
CA ILE A 135 -14.24 -0.10 -3.14
C ILE A 135 -15.65 -0.37 -3.68
N CYS A 136 -16.11 -1.63 -3.64
CA CYS A 136 -17.46 -1.99 -4.11
C CYS A 136 -18.55 -1.16 -3.41
N LYS A 137 -18.44 -1.02 -2.08
CA LYS A 137 -19.38 -0.21 -1.28
C LYS A 137 -19.41 1.25 -1.71
N VAL A 138 -18.25 1.86 -1.96
CA VAL A 138 -18.17 3.26 -2.40
C VAL A 138 -18.77 3.44 -3.79
N ILE A 139 -18.51 2.52 -4.71
CA ILE A 139 -19.11 2.56 -6.06
C ILE A 139 -20.64 2.50 -5.97
N ASP A 140 -21.17 1.59 -5.16
CA ASP A 140 -22.62 1.39 -4.99
C ASP A 140 -23.32 2.59 -4.33
N GLU A 141 -22.76 3.10 -3.23
CA GLU A 141 -23.41 4.10 -2.38
C GLU A 141 -23.14 5.55 -2.82
N LYS A 142 -22.00 5.84 -3.44
CA LYS A 142 -21.53 7.22 -3.66
C LYS A 142 -21.29 7.58 -5.12
N LEU A 143 -21.01 6.61 -5.99
CA LEU A 143 -20.60 6.87 -7.38
C LEU A 143 -21.65 6.44 -8.39
N ASN A 144 -22.93 6.42 -7.98
CA ASN A 144 -24.06 6.05 -8.85
C ASN A 144 -23.86 4.71 -9.57
N LYS A 145 -23.21 3.74 -8.93
CA LYS A 145 -22.88 2.42 -9.52
C LYS A 145 -22.07 2.53 -10.82
N ASN A 146 -21.17 3.50 -10.91
CA ASN A 146 -20.26 3.64 -12.05
C ASN A 146 -19.22 2.51 -12.06
N TRP A 147 -19.61 1.32 -12.51
CA TRP A 147 -18.75 0.14 -12.57
C TRP A 147 -17.86 0.16 -13.82
N THR A 148 -16.89 1.07 -13.79
CA THR A 148 -15.81 1.19 -14.78
C THR A 148 -14.47 1.30 -14.07
N THR A 149 -13.37 1.22 -14.84
CA THR A 149 -12.03 1.47 -14.30
C THR A 149 -11.95 2.85 -13.65
N GLU A 150 -12.56 3.88 -14.27
CA GLU A 150 -12.63 5.23 -13.71
C GLU A 150 -13.44 5.27 -12.41
N GLY A 151 -14.56 4.54 -12.32
CA GLY A 151 -15.33 4.50 -11.07
C GLY A 151 -14.61 3.81 -9.92
N ILE A 152 -13.77 2.80 -10.21
CA ILE A 152 -12.87 2.21 -9.20
C ILE A 152 -11.81 3.23 -8.76
N GLN A 153 -11.24 3.97 -9.70
CA GLN A 153 -10.29 5.04 -9.45
C GLN A 153 -10.89 6.17 -8.58
N ASP A 154 -12.12 6.59 -8.87
CA ASP A 154 -12.89 7.55 -8.06
C ASP A 154 -13.15 6.97 -6.65
N ALA A 155 -13.48 5.68 -6.55
CA ALA A 155 -13.69 5.03 -5.26
C ALA A 155 -12.41 4.95 -4.41
N VAL A 156 -11.26 4.73 -5.04
CA VAL A 156 -9.95 4.78 -4.37
C VAL A 156 -9.67 6.20 -3.86
N THR A 157 -9.94 7.22 -4.67
CA THR A 157 -9.82 8.64 -4.25
C THR A 157 -10.67 8.92 -3.01
N GLU A 158 -11.95 8.53 -3.05
CA GLU A 158 -12.86 8.70 -1.92
C GLU A 158 -12.36 7.99 -0.65
N ILE A 159 -11.77 6.78 -0.77
CA ILE A 159 -11.21 6.04 0.38
C ILE A 159 -10.00 6.76 0.98
N ILE A 160 -9.18 7.41 0.15
CA ILE A 160 -7.97 8.12 0.59
C ILE A 160 -8.32 9.48 1.21
N GLU A 161 -9.32 10.17 0.66
CA GLU A 161 -9.73 11.50 1.11
C GLU A 161 -10.68 11.47 2.31
N THR A 162 -11.49 10.41 2.45
CA THR A 162 -12.37 10.26 3.61
C THR A 162 -11.66 9.61 4.79
N GLN A 163 -11.99 10.08 5.99
CA GLN A 163 -11.54 9.44 7.21
C GLN A 163 -12.06 7.99 7.25
N SER A 164 -11.13 7.04 7.29
CA SER A 164 -11.44 5.63 7.42
C SER A 164 -10.56 5.01 8.50
N THR A 165 -11.14 4.09 9.28
CA THR A 165 -10.44 3.44 10.39
C THR A 165 -9.16 2.73 9.93
N ILE A 166 -9.17 2.15 8.72
CA ILE A 166 -7.99 1.48 8.16
C ILE A 166 -6.84 2.45 7.86
N VAL A 167 -7.15 3.65 7.37
CA VAL A 167 -6.16 4.71 7.13
C VAL A 167 -5.65 5.26 8.45
N ASP A 168 -6.55 5.54 9.40
CA ASP A 168 -6.20 6.03 10.72
C ASP A 168 -5.28 5.03 11.47
N ASP A 169 -5.59 3.73 11.41
CA ASP A 169 -4.77 2.68 12.02
C ASP A 169 -3.41 2.52 11.33
N LEU A 170 -3.37 2.61 9.99
CA LEU A 170 -2.11 2.61 9.24
C LEU A 170 -1.21 3.76 9.70
N ILE A 171 -1.71 5.00 9.66
CA ILE A 171 -0.93 6.19 10.05
C ILE A 171 -0.51 6.11 11.51
N LYS A 172 -1.43 5.72 12.40
CA LYS A 172 -1.13 5.54 13.82
C LYS A 172 -0.01 4.52 14.07
N ASN A 173 0.01 3.40 13.34
CA ASN A 173 1.07 2.40 13.48
C ASN A 173 2.43 2.95 13.01
N ILE A 174 2.45 3.76 11.94
CA ILE A 174 3.67 4.42 11.46
C ILE A 174 4.17 5.47 12.46
N GLU A 175 3.31 6.38 12.93
CA GLU A 175 3.71 7.48 13.82
C GLU A 175 4.14 7.00 15.21
N ASN A 176 3.59 5.89 15.71
CA ASN A 176 3.96 5.35 17.02
C ASN A 176 5.26 4.52 17.01
N ASN A 177 5.88 4.30 15.84
CA ASN A 177 7.08 3.49 15.73
C ASN A 177 8.07 4.11 14.73
N ASN A 178 9.05 4.84 15.26
CA ASN A 178 10.08 5.52 14.46
C ASN A 178 10.90 4.56 13.57
N ASP A 179 11.16 3.34 14.03
CA ASP A 179 11.90 2.35 13.23
C ASP A 179 11.07 1.87 12.05
N LEU A 180 9.75 1.69 12.24
CA LEU A 180 8.81 1.36 11.18
C LEU A 180 8.64 2.53 10.19
N GLU A 181 8.54 3.77 10.68
CA GLU A 181 8.51 4.97 9.83
C GLU A 181 9.77 5.06 8.95
N SER A 182 10.95 4.86 9.56
CA SER A 182 12.23 4.85 8.86
C SER A 182 12.27 3.74 7.79
N PHE A 183 11.80 2.54 8.14
CA PHE A 183 11.74 1.42 7.21
C PHE A 183 10.82 1.68 6.02
N VAL A 184 9.63 2.25 6.26
CA VAL A 184 8.71 2.66 5.18
C VAL A 184 9.35 3.71 4.28
N LYS A 185 10.08 4.69 4.83
CA LYS A 185 10.81 5.69 4.02
C LYS A 185 11.87 5.04 3.14
N ARG A 186 12.60 4.04 3.64
CA ARG A 186 13.58 3.30 2.83
C ARG A 186 12.91 2.57 1.66
N LEU A 187 11.77 1.91 1.90
CA LEU A 187 11.01 1.23 0.85
C LEU A 187 10.47 2.22 -0.21
N LEU A 188 9.73 3.24 0.23
CA LEU A 188 8.97 4.11 -0.67
C LEU A 188 9.80 5.24 -1.29
N ILE A 189 10.78 5.77 -0.56
CA ILE A 189 11.54 6.96 -0.97
C ILE A 189 12.86 6.52 -1.59
N GLU A 190 13.66 5.78 -0.82
CA GLU A 190 14.99 5.33 -1.24
C GLU A 190 14.95 4.17 -2.25
N ASN A 191 13.79 3.52 -2.40
CA ASN A 191 13.58 2.35 -3.27
C ASN A 191 14.52 1.19 -2.90
N ASP A 192 14.77 1.02 -1.60
CA ASP A 192 15.62 -0.04 -1.07
C ASP A 192 15.00 -1.42 -1.33
N LYS A 193 15.80 -2.34 -1.87
CA LYS A 193 15.41 -3.75 -2.04
C LYS A 193 15.78 -4.51 -0.78
N ILE A 194 14.84 -4.61 0.14
CA ILE A 194 15.05 -5.26 1.44
C ILE A 194 14.49 -6.68 1.39
N SER A 195 15.32 -7.67 1.70
CA SER A 195 14.88 -9.07 1.79
C SER A 195 13.84 -9.24 2.90
N TYR A 196 12.79 -9.99 2.59
CA TYR A 196 11.73 -10.35 3.51
C TYR A 196 12.22 -11.45 4.46
N VAL A 197 12.45 -11.08 5.72
CA VAL A 197 12.93 -11.97 6.78
C VAL A 197 11.96 -11.92 7.94
N HIS A 198 11.20 -13.01 8.17
CA HIS A 198 10.15 -13.03 9.19
C HIS A 198 10.67 -12.86 10.62
N SER A 199 11.94 -13.23 10.89
CA SER A 199 12.57 -13.04 12.19
C SER A 199 13.03 -11.60 12.46
N ASP A 200 13.04 -10.74 11.44
CA ASP A 200 13.30 -9.31 11.64
C ASP A 200 12.09 -8.67 12.32
N LYS A 201 12.35 -7.91 13.39
CA LYS A 201 11.28 -7.34 14.22
C LYS A 201 10.41 -6.35 13.44
N ILE A 202 10.99 -5.50 12.60
CA ILE A 202 10.26 -4.46 11.87
C ILE A 202 9.44 -5.08 10.75
N ILE A 203 10.02 -6.05 10.03
CA ILE A 203 9.30 -6.80 8.99
C ILE A 203 8.14 -7.59 9.60
N SER A 204 8.38 -8.28 10.73
CA SER A 204 7.36 -9.03 11.45
C SER A 204 6.21 -8.13 11.90
N TYR A 205 6.51 -6.98 12.53
CA TYR A 205 5.48 -6.02 12.94
C TYR A 205 4.69 -5.45 11.76
N GLY A 206 5.36 -4.98 10.71
CA GLY A 206 4.66 -4.42 9.56
C GLY A 206 3.81 -5.47 8.82
N THR A 207 4.23 -6.73 8.79
CA THR A 207 3.40 -7.83 8.27
C THR A 207 2.19 -8.08 9.16
N MET A 208 2.38 -8.11 10.48
CA MET A 208 1.31 -8.34 11.46
C MET A 208 0.22 -7.26 11.38
N PHE A 209 0.60 -6.01 11.10
CA PHE A 209 -0.34 -4.91 10.88
C PHE A 209 -0.91 -4.86 9.45
N GLY A 210 -0.57 -5.82 8.58
CA GLY A 210 -1.01 -5.84 7.19
C GLY A 210 -0.41 -4.71 6.32
N ILE A 211 0.65 -4.06 6.79
CA ILE A 211 1.35 -2.97 6.08
C ILE A 211 2.30 -3.56 5.04
N PHE A 212 2.98 -4.66 5.38
CA PHE A 212 3.96 -5.32 4.53
C PHE A 212 3.49 -6.66 3.98
N LYS A 213 4.05 -7.02 2.83
CA LYS A 213 3.99 -8.36 2.26
C LYS A 213 5.33 -8.75 1.65
N SER A 214 5.51 -10.04 1.40
CA SER A 214 6.58 -10.54 0.55
C SER A 214 6.15 -10.48 -0.91
N ASP A 215 7.04 -10.02 -1.78
CA ASP A 215 6.89 -10.20 -3.22
C ASP A 215 7.36 -11.60 -3.67
N LYS A 216 7.28 -11.87 -4.98
CA LYS A 216 7.72 -13.14 -5.59
C LYS A 216 9.23 -13.40 -5.43
N ASN A 217 10.03 -12.34 -5.28
CA ASN A 217 11.48 -12.38 -5.10
C ASN A 217 11.91 -12.38 -3.63
N LYS A 218 10.97 -12.55 -2.69
CA LYS A 218 11.21 -12.47 -1.24
C LYS A 218 11.78 -11.11 -0.82
N LEU A 219 11.31 -10.03 -1.43
CA LEU A 219 11.54 -8.66 -0.99
C LEU A 219 10.32 -8.12 -0.24
N VAL A 220 10.54 -7.19 0.67
CA VAL A 220 9.48 -6.49 1.40
C VAL A 220 8.84 -5.45 0.48
N GLN A 221 7.51 -5.45 0.43
CA GLN A 221 6.71 -4.44 -0.26
C GLN A 221 5.60 -3.91 0.66
N ILE A 222 5.11 -2.70 0.39
CA ILE A 222 3.85 -2.24 0.97
C ILE A 222 2.72 -3.13 0.42
N HIS A 223 1.77 -3.49 1.26
CA HIS A 223 0.80 -4.54 0.96
C HIS A 223 -0.06 -4.26 -0.26
N ASN A 224 -0.43 -2.99 -0.48
CA ASN A 224 -1.35 -2.58 -1.53
C ASN A 224 -1.10 -1.12 -1.95
N LYS A 225 -1.56 -0.74 -3.15
CA LYS A 225 -1.32 0.59 -3.71
C LYS A 225 -2.01 1.70 -2.91
N ILE A 226 -3.18 1.43 -2.34
CA ILE A 226 -3.90 2.43 -1.52
C ILE A 226 -3.03 2.83 -0.32
N PHE A 227 -2.40 1.88 0.35
CA PHE A 227 -1.47 2.15 1.45
C PHE A 227 -0.24 2.93 0.98
N GLU A 228 0.34 2.60 -0.18
CA GLU A 228 1.45 3.39 -0.73
C GLU A 228 1.06 4.86 -0.92
N ILE A 229 -0.11 5.13 -1.52
CA ILE A 229 -0.59 6.50 -1.76
C ILE A 229 -0.80 7.23 -0.43
N VAL A 230 -1.47 6.59 0.54
CA VAL A 230 -1.69 7.14 1.88
C VAL A 230 -0.36 7.48 2.57
N LEU A 231 0.62 6.58 2.51
CA LEU A 231 1.94 6.76 3.13
C LEU A 231 2.73 7.89 2.44
N TYR A 232 2.76 7.94 1.11
CA TYR A 232 3.37 9.06 0.39
C TYR A 232 2.70 10.39 0.77
N ASN A 233 1.37 10.44 0.76
CA ASN A 233 0.59 11.63 1.12
C ASN A 233 0.91 12.11 2.53
N HIS A 234 1.03 11.18 3.48
CA HIS A 234 1.39 11.48 4.86
C HIS A 234 2.82 11.99 5.01
N ILE A 235 3.79 11.35 4.35
CA ILE A 235 5.20 11.76 4.38
C ILE A 235 5.35 13.16 3.77
N ILE A 236 4.70 13.45 2.64
CA ILE A 236 4.71 14.78 2.02
C ILE A 236 4.15 15.83 2.96
N ALA A 237 2.98 15.58 3.57
CA ALA A 237 2.37 16.52 4.51
C ALA A 237 3.26 16.76 5.74
N LYS A 238 4.03 15.76 6.20
CA LYS A 238 5.01 15.93 7.28
C LYS A 238 6.19 16.79 6.83
N LEU A 239 6.73 16.53 5.63
CA LEU A 239 7.83 17.31 5.06
C LEU A 239 7.44 18.77 4.79
N ASP A 240 6.22 19.04 4.36
CA ASP A 240 5.71 20.41 4.16
C ASP A 240 5.67 21.21 5.47
N ARG A 241 5.28 20.57 6.58
CA ARG A 241 5.28 21.20 7.91
C ARG A 241 6.69 21.51 8.40
N GLU A 242 7.65 20.64 8.09
CA GLU A 242 9.05 20.77 8.50
C GLU A 242 9.85 21.71 7.58
N ASN A 243 9.50 21.77 6.29
CA ASN A 243 10.18 22.53 5.24
C ASN A 243 9.15 23.17 4.29
N SER A 244 8.78 24.44 4.55
CA SER A 244 7.80 25.21 3.76
C SER A 244 8.14 25.40 2.27
N LYS A 245 9.32 24.98 1.83
CA LYS A 245 9.79 25.07 0.44
C LYS A 245 9.26 23.96 -0.48
N VAL A 246 8.74 22.87 0.07
CA VAL A 246 8.34 21.68 -0.72
C VAL A 246 7.05 21.95 -1.53
N THR A 247 6.11 22.72 -0.97
CA THR A 247 4.84 23.10 -1.63
C THR A 247 4.64 24.61 -1.81
N GLY A 248 5.49 25.44 -1.20
CA GLY A 248 5.23 26.86 -0.93
C GLY A 248 5.06 27.83 -2.11
N ASN A 249 5.17 27.40 -3.37
CA ASN A 249 5.11 28.31 -4.53
C ASN A 249 4.31 27.79 -5.74
N VAL A 250 3.45 26.77 -5.59
CA VAL A 250 2.56 26.34 -6.69
C VAL A 250 1.36 27.30 -6.80
N PHE A 251 1.64 28.59 -7.08
CA PHE A 251 0.62 29.60 -7.34
C PHE A 251 0.07 29.40 -8.76
N GLN A 252 -1.12 28.79 -8.83
CA GLN A 252 -2.05 28.57 -9.96
C GLN A 252 -1.64 29.07 -11.36
N PRO A 253 -0.74 28.39 -12.10
CA PRO A 253 -0.88 28.33 -13.55
C PRO A 253 -2.12 27.47 -13.85
N ASN A 254 -2.94 27.88 -14.81
CA ASN A 254 -3.96 26.98 -15.33
C ASN A 254 -3.25 25.85 -16.10
N PHE A 255 -3.07 24.71 -15.45
CA PHE A 255 -2.51 23.49 -16.05
C PHE A 255 -3.55 22.70 -16.82
N LEU A 256 -4.78 23.21 -16.93
CA LEU A 256 -5.86 22.55 -17.64
C LEU A 256 -6.02 23.13 -19.04
N ASP A 257 -6.20 22.25 -20.01
CA ASP A 257 -6.56 22.62 -21.37
C ASP A 257 -8.03 23.06 -21.43
N LYS A 258 -8.52 23.34 -22.65
CA LYS A 258 -9.91 23.78 -22.88
C LYS A 258 -10.95 22.70 -22.56
N ASN A 259 -10.55 21.44 -22.47
CA ASN A 259 -11.40 20.30 -22.15
C ASN A 259 -11.37 19.96 -20.65
N GLY A 260 -10.56 20.68 -19.87
CA GLY A 260 -10.33 20.38 -18.44
C GLY A 260 -9.32 19.26 -18.22
N ASP A 261 -8.55 18.88 -19.23
CA ASP A 261 -7.50 17.85 -19.12
C ASP A 261 -6.16 18.45 -18.71
N LEU A 262 -5.34 17.66 -18.04
CA LEU A 262 -4.05 18.09 -17.54
C LEU A 262 -3.03 18.24 -18.69
N GLU A 263 -2.53 19.47 -18.87
CA GLU A 263 -1.44 19.78 -19.79
C GLU A 263 -0.09 19.38 -19.16
N MET A 264 0.20 18.07 -19.17
CA MET A 264 1.38 17.53 -18.49
C MET A 264 2.72 18.08 -18.98
N GLU A 265 2.83 18.50 -20.24
CA GLU A 265 4.02 19.23 -20.73
C GLU A 265 4.26 20.51 -19.93
N LYS A 266 3.20 21.33 -19.72
CA LYS A 266 3.27 22.54 -18.90
C LYS A 266 3.57 22.24 -17.43
N VAL A 267 2.99 21.17 -16.90
CA VAL A 267 3.27 20.71 -15.52
C VAL A 267 4.75 20.40 -15.36
N LEU A 268 5.34 19.62 -16.27
CA LEU A 268 6.76 19.22 -16.18
C LEU A 268 7.72 20.38 -16.46
N LEU A 269 7.39 21.29 -17.37
CA LEU A 269 8.16 22.52 -17.57
C LEU A 269 8.15 23.39 -16.31
N LYS A 270 6.99 23.49 -15.64
CA LYS A 270 6.91 24.25 -14.39
C LYS A 270 7.62 23.54 -13.24
N PHE A 271 7.57 22.21 -13.19
CA PHE A 271 8.36 21.41 -12.26
C PHE A 271 9.87 21.64 -12.45
N GLN A 272 10.35 21.61 -13.71
CA GLN A 272 11.74 21.92 -14.04
C GLN A 272 12.15 23.33 -13.58
N GLN A 273 11.30 24.33 -13.82
CA GLN A 273 11.53 25.69 -13.33
C GLN A 273 11.59 25.74 -11.79
N PHE A 274 10.64 25.09 -11.12
CA PHE A 274 10.57 25.02 -9.66
C PHE A 274 11.84 24.41 -9.05
N VAL A 275 12.34 23.30 -9.62
CA VAL A 275 13.60 22.68 -9.17
C VAL A 275 14.76 23.65 -9.34
N LYS A 276 14.87 24.30 -10.51
CA LYS A 276 15.94 25.25 -10.84
C LYS A 276 15.98 26.46 -9.89
N GLU A 277 14.82 26.95 -9.45
CA GLU A 277 14.70 28.10 -8.55
C GLU A 277 14.91 27.74 -7.07
N THR A 278 14.49 26.54 -6.67
CA THR A 278 14.38 26.17 -5.25
C THR A 278 15.63 25.45 -4.73
N TYR A 279 16.30 24.66 -5.57
CA TYR A 279 17.41 23.79 -5.13
C TYR A 279 18.75 24.29 -5.68
N SER A 280 19.59 24.83 -4.78
CA SER A 280 21.00 25.17 -5.04
C SER A 280 21.94 24.07 -4.53
N ASN A 281 23.21 24.07 -4.94
CA ASN A 281 24.24 23.01 -4.71
C ASN A 281 24.41 22.49 -3.25
N LYS A 282 23.75 23.08 -2.24
CA LYS A 282 23.77 22.61 -0.84
C LYS A 282 22.72 21.52 -0.53
N ASP A 283 21.76 21.28 -1.42
CA ASP A 283 20.65 20.34 -1.22
C ASP A 283 20.72 19.07 -2.11
N GLU A 284 21.85 18.82 -2.78
CA GLU A 284 22.01 17.73 -3.77
C GLU A 284 21.75 16.32 -3.20
N VAL A 285 22.20 16.05 -1.98
CA VAL A 285 22.00 14.73 -1.32
C VAL A 285 20.52 14.46 -1.00
N PHE A 286 19.75 15.51 -0.72
CA PHE A 286 18.31 15.41 -0.47
C PHE A 286 17.54 15.20 -1.79
N TYR A 287 17.92 15.92 -2.85
CA TYR A 287 17.32 15.81 -4.18
C TYR A 287 17.55 14.41 -4.80
N GLU A 288 18.74 13.81 -4.61
CA GLU A 288 19.09 12.49 -5.14
C GLU A 288 18.24 11.36 -4.55
N ARG A 289 17.84 11.49 -3.29
CA ARG A 289 17.04 10.49 -2.58
C ARG A 289 15.55 10.72 -2.70
N GLN A 290 15.11 11.95 -2.98
CA GLN A 290 13.69 12.34 -2.89
C GLN A 290 13.07 12.91 -4.18
N GLY A 291 13.76 12.87 -5.33
CA GLY A 291 13.24 13.44 -6.59
C GLY A 291 11.80 13.01 -6.94
N ARG A 292 11.46 11.72 -6.74
CA ARG A 292 10.09 11.21 -6.88
C ARG A 292 9.11 11.87 -5.92
N LEU A 293 9.48 11.98 -4.64
CA LEU A 293 8.63 12.58 -3.62
C LEU A 293 8.41 14.07 -3.90
N LEU A 294 9.44 14.77 -4.40
CA LEU A 294 9.32 16.16 -4.84
C LEU A 294 8.35 16.31 -6.01
N LEU A 295 8.43 15.44 -7.02
CA LEU A 295 7.50 15.45 -8.14
C LEU A 295 6.06 15.20 -7.66
N ILE A 296 5.87 14.21 -6.79
CA ILE A 296 4.56 13.92 -6.20
C ILE A 296 4.04 15.14 -5.42
N ALA A 297 4.86 15.74 -4.58
CA ALA A 297 4.48 16.93 -3.80
C ALA A 297 4.14 18.13 -4.70
N PHE A 298 4.82 18.28 -5.83
CA PHE A 298 4.54 19.31 -6.81
C PHE A 298 3.23 19.07 -7.58
N VAL A 299 2.97 17.82 -7.97
CA VAL A 299 1.79 17.43 -8.75
C VAL A 299 0.53 17.38 -7.90
N LYS A 300 0.64 16.97 -6.63
CA LYS A 300 -0.52 16.73 -5.75
C LYS A 300 -1.47 17.94 -5.66
N PRO A 301 -1.03 19.19 -5.44
CA PRO A 301 -1.91 20.36 -5.45
C PRO A 301 -2.61 20.60 -6.79
N ILE A 302 -2.01 20.15 -7.90
CA ILE A 302 -2.54 20.34 -9.26
C ILE A 302 -3.70 19.38 -9.53
N ILE A 303 -3.59 18.13 -9.04
CA ILE A 303 -4.59 17.08 -9.28
C ILE A 303 -5.66 16.97 -8.18
N ASN A 304 -5.50 17.70 -7.08
CA ASN A 304 -6.32 17.59 -5.89
C ASN A 304 -7.83 17.72 -6.17
N GLY A 305 -8.64 16.78 -5.65
CA GLY A 305 -10.09 16.75 -5.79
C GLY A 305 -10.64 16.33 -7.16
N THR A 306 -9.79 16.11 -8.19
CA THR A 306 -10.21 15.63 -9.53
C THR A 306 -9.39 14.43 -10.01
N GLY A 307 -8.27 14.13 -9.38
CA GLY A 307 -7.41 13.02 -9.73
C GLY A 307 -6.49 12.60 -8.60
N PHE A 308 -5.77 11.50 -8.84
CA PHE A 308 -4.76 10.98 -7.92
C PHE A 308 -3.59 10.42 -8.70
N TYR A 309 -2.54 10.03 -7.99
CA TYR A 309 -1.40 9.34 -8.55
C TYR A 309 -1.22 7.99 -7.87
N TYR A 310 -0.60 7.06 -8.57
CA TYR A 310 -0.10 5.82 -7.99
C TYR A 310 1.22 5.44 -8.66
N VAL A 311 2.05 4.70 -7.94
CA VAL A 311 3.33 4.20 -8.46
C VAL A 311 3.14 2.75 -8.87
N GLU A 312 3.61 2.39 -10.06
CA GLU A 312 3.74 0.99 -10.47
C GLU A 312 5.17 0.51 -10.19
N SER A 313 5.32 -0.42 -9.25
CA SER A 313 6.56 -1.14 -9.03
C SER A 313 6.55 -2.41 -9.88
N GLN A 314 7.10 -2.35 -11.10
CA GLN A 314 7.31 -3.57 -11.87
C GLN A 314 8.43 -4.42 -11.26
N HIS A 315 8.23 -5.74 -11.23
CA HIS A 315 9.09 -6.78 -10.65
C HIS A 315 10.50 -6.93 -11.25
N SER A 316 11.03 -5.91 -11.93
CA SER A 316 12.36 -5.95 -12.52
C SER A 316 13.47 -5.61 -11.50
N TYR A 317 14.66 -6.15 -11.75
CA TYR A 317 15.86 -5.83 -10.99
C TYR A 317 16.29 -4.35 -11.11
N GLU A 318 15.71 -3.60 -12.04
CA GLU A 318 15.96 -2.19 -12.25
C GLU A 318 15.04 -1.33 -11.39
N LYS A 319 15.51 -0.15 -11.01
CA LYS A 319 14.78 0.83 -10.20
C LYS A 319 13.63 1.48 -10.99
N ARG A 320 12.73 0.68 -11.58
CA ARG A 320 11.52 1.17 -12.27
C ARG A 320 10.59 1.79 -11.22
N SER A 321 10.08 2.97 -11.53
CA SER A 321 9.19 3.72 -10.65
C SER A 321 8.31 4.57 -11.55
N ASP A 322 7.45 3.87 -12.28
CA ASP A 322 6.54 4.46 -13.23
C ASP A 322 5.43 5.10 -12.38
N MET A 323 5.33 6.41 -12.42
CA MET A 323 4.27 7.16 -11.75
C MET A 323 3.13 7.34 -12.76
N ILE A 324 1.94 6.90 -12.41
CA ILE A 324 0.73 7.17 -13.19
C ILE A 324 -0.04 8.26 -12.47
N ILE A 325 -0.42 9.28 -13.22
CA ILE A 325 -1.37 10.30 -12.79
C ILE A 325 -2.70 9.98 -13.49
N ALA A 326 -3.74 9.73 -12.72
CA ALA A 326 -5.11 9.61 -13.22
C ALA A 326 -5.81 10.95 -12.96
N PHE A 327 -6.23 11.64 -14.03
CA PHE A 327 -6.89 12.95 -13.93
C PHE A 327 -7.90 13.12 -15.06
N ASN A 328 -9.13 13.53 -14.72
CA ASN A 328 -10.23 13.74 -15.67
C ASN A 328 -10.40 12.56 -16.66
N LYS A 329 -10.41 11.32 -16.15
CA LYS A 329 -10.56 10.08 -16.93
C LYS A 329 -9.42 9.80 -17.93
N LYS A 330 -8.25 10.41 -17.74
CA LYS A 330 -7.04 10.14 -18.51
C LYS A 330 -5.91 9.70 -17.60
N GLU A 331 -5.14 8.72 -18.07
CA GLU A 331 -3.89 8.32 -17.43
C GLU A 331 -2.69 8.98 -18.14
N TYR A 332 -1.82 9.60 -17.35
CA TYR A 332 -0.54 10.15 -17.77
C TYR A 332 0.57 9.29 -17.18
N ILE A 333 1.37 8.68 -18.06
CA ILE A 333 2.44 7.73 -17.66
C ILE A 333 3.77 8.48 -17.60
N LEU A 334 4.36 8.53 -16.41
CA LEU A 334 5.64 9.19 -16.14
C LEU A 334 6.69 8.14 -15.74
N GLU A 335 7.80 8.10 -16.47
CA GLU A 335 9.00 7.37 -16.06
C GLU A 335 9.95 8.31 -15.29
N LEU A 336 10.50 7.82 -14.18
CA LEU A 336 11.47 8.55 -13.37
C LEU A 336 12.85 7.88 -13.46
N LYS A 337 13.85 8.58 -13.98
CA LYS A 337 15.23 8.07 -14.07
C LYS A 337 16.22 8.97 -13.37
N ILE A 338 17.26 8.38 -12.79
CA ILE A 338 18.48 9.09 -12.40
C ILE A 338 19.43 9.05 -13.59
N TRP A 339 20.01 10.19 -13.97
CA TRP A 339 21.00 10.27 -15.04
C TRP A 339 22.26 9.48 -14.68
N ARG A 340 22.62 8.51 -15.51
CA ARG A 340 23.81 7.65 -15.34
C ARG A 340 24.69 7.58 -16.59
N GLY A 341 24.40 8.40 -17.60
CA GLY A 341 25.04 8.36 -18.91
C GLY A 341 24.05 8.12 -20.04
N ARG A 342 24.53 8.25 -21.28
CA ARG A 342 23.69 8.20 -22.49
C ARG A 342 23.09 6.82 -22.76
N GLU A 343 23.83 5.75 -22.50
CA GLU A 343 23.34 4.37 -22.71
C GLU A 343 22.14 4.10 -21.79
N TYR A 344 22.28 4.34 -20.48
CA TYR A 344 21.19 4.19 -19.50
C TYR A 344 19.98 5.08 -19.81
N HIS A 345 20.22 6.27 -20.38
CA HIS A 345 19.17 7.18 -20.80
C HIS A 345 18.39 6.66 -22.02
N THR A 346 19.10 6.12 -23.02
CA THR A 346 18.51 5.50 -24.21
C THR A 346 17.69 4.28 -23.81
N GLU A 347 18.24 3.41 -22.97
CA GLU A 347 17.50 2.27 -22.40
C GLU A 347 16.24 2.73 -21.65
N GLY A 348 16.32 3.83 -20.90
CA GLY A 348 15.16 4.41 -20.21
C GLY A 348 14.03 4.85 -21.15
N LEU A 349 14.37 5.43 -22.31
CA LEU A 349 13.41 5.83 -23.34
C LEU A 349 12.75 4.61 -24.01
N GLU A 350 13.55 3.60 -24.37
CA GLU A 350 13.06 2.34 -24.96
C GLU A 350 12.13 1.60 -23.99
N GLN A 351 12.49 1.57 -22.70
CA GLN A 351 11.66 0.99 -21.65
C GLN A 351 10.30 1.69 -21.55
N LEU A 352 10.29 3.03 -21.52
CA LEU A 352 9.03 3.79 -21.47
C LEU A 352 8.20 3.54 -22.74
N ALA A 353 8.81 3.53 -23.93
CA ALA A 353 8.10 3.25 -25.18
C ALA A 353 7.44 1.85 -25.18
N SER A 354 8.18 0.82 -24.71
CA SER A 354 7.66 -0.54 -24.54
C SER A 354 6.51 -0.59 -23.54
N TYR A 355 6.62 0.14 -22.44
CA TYR A 355 5.55 0.21 -21.43
C TYR A 355 4.29 0.90 -21.96
N LEU A 356 4.44 2.04 -22.66
CA LEU A 356 3.34 2.72 -23.34
C LEU A 356 2.63 1.79 -24.34
N ASN A 357 3.38 0.99 -25.10
CA ASN A 357 2.82 -0.04 -25.97
C ASN A 357 1.96 -1.04 -25.22
N SER A 358 2.44 -1.57 -24.09
CA SER A 358 1.70 -2.55 -23.27
C SER A 358 0.39 -2.01 -22.70
N LYS A 359 0.29 -0.69 -22.51
CA LYS A 359 -0.93 -0.01 -22.02
C LYS A 359 -1.78 0.56 -23.16
N GLY A 360 -1.33 0.50 -24.41
CA GLY A 360 -2.04 1.10 -25.54
C GLY A 360 -1.95 2.64 -25.60
N HIS A 361 -0.99 3.25 -24.90
CA HIS A 361 -0.75 4.69 -24.93
C HIS A 361 0.23 5.07 -26.03
N ASN A 362 0.08 6.28 -26.59
CA ASN A 362 1.00 6.85 -27.60
C ASN A 362 1.85 8.00 -27.06
N LEU A 363 1.54 8.48 -25.86
CA LEU A 363 2.17 9.63 -25.22
C LEU A 363 2.63 9.23 -23.82
N GLY A 364 3.89 9.53 -23.50
CA GLY A 364 4.44 9.38 -22.16
C GLY A 364 5.39 10.52 -21.81
N TYR A 365 5.86 10.48 -20.57
CA TYR A 365 6.66 11.55 -20.01
C TYR A 365 7.88 10.98 -19.29
N LEU A 366 9.05 11.54 -19.52
CA LEU A 366 10.28 11.11 -18.88
C LEU A 366 10.87 12.25 -18.04
N VAL A 367 11.02 12.01 -16.74
CA VAL A 367 11.68 12.95 -15.83
C VAL A 367 13.04 12.37 -15.45
N VAL A 368 14.09 13.06 -15.88
CA VAL A 368 15.47 12.64 -15.66
C VAL A 368 16.12 13.54 -14.62
N PHE A 369 16.41 12.97 -13.45
CA PHE A 369 17.14 13.64 -12.39
C PHE A 369 18.65 13.58 -12.65
N ASN A 370 19.25 14.72 -12.98
CA ASN A 370 20.68 14.87 -13.20
C ASN A 370 21.32 15.55 -11.98
N PHE A 371 22.32 14.91 -11.40
CA PHE A 371 23.05 15.38 -10.21
C PHE A 371 24.49 15.80 -10.53
N ASN A 372 24.85 15.85 -11.82
CA ASN A 372 26.18 16.30 -12.22
C ASN A 372 26.36 17.79 -11.92
N LYS A 373 27.55 18.18 -11.45
CA LYS A 373 27.89 19.58 -11.13
C LYS A 373 27.70 20.56 -12.29
N ASN A 374 27.84 20.08 -13.53
CA ASN A 374 27.68 20.86 -14.76
C ASN A 374 26.38 20.49 -15.49
N LYS A 375 25.34 20.08 -14.77
CA LYS A 375 24.06 19.72 -15.39
C LYS A 375 23.44 20.90 -16.11
N GLU A 376 22.81 20.60 -17.23
CA GLU A 376 21.95 21.52 -17.96
C GLU A 376 20.50 21.09 -17.77
N PHE A 377 19.63 22.06 -17.47
CA PHE A 377 18.19 21.83 -17.48
C PHE A 377 17.73 21.86 -18.93
N THR A 378 17.36 20.70 -19.48
CA THR A 378 16.92 20.54 -20.87
C THR A 378 15.51 19.96 -20.92
N ASN A 379 14.79 20.25 -22.00
CA ASN A 379 13.52 19.62 -22.30
C ASN A 379 13.43 19.38 -23.81
N GLU A 380 12.88 18.24 -24.19
CA GLU A 380 12.82 17.84 -25.60
C GLU A 380 11.71 16.80 -25.82
N TRP A 381 11.27 16.71 -27.07
CA TRP A 381 10.40 15.65 -27.54
C TRP A 381 11.24 14.55 -28.20
N ASN A 382 11.00 13.31 -27.78
CA ASN A 382 11.61 12.12 -28.36
C ASN A 382 10.54 11.28 -29.05
N ASP A 383 10.83 10.79 -30.25
CA ASP A 383 10.03 9.79 -30.96
C ASP A 383 10.78 8.44 -30.89
N VAL A 384 10.19 7.47 -30.18
CA VAL A 384 10.80 6.15 -29.94
C VAL A 384 9.74 5.08 -30.21
N ASP A 385 10.00 4.19 -31.16
CA ASP A 385 9.06 3.13 -31.57
C ASP A 385 7.63 3.62 -31.86
N GLY A 386 7.52 4.80 -32.48
CA GLY A 386 6.23 5.44 -32.80
C GLY A 386 5.50 6.04 -31.59
N LYS A 387 6.16 6.12 -30.43
CA LYS A 387 5.67 6.78 -29.22
C LYS A 387 6.28 8.16 -29.08
N LYS A 388 5.46 9.11 -28.67
CA LYS A 388 5.90 10.46 -28.32
C LYS A 388 6.21 10.52 -26.83
N ILE A 389 7.43 10.90 -26.50
CA ILE A 389 7.88 11.04 -25.12
C ILE A 389 8.35 12.48 -24.90
N PHE A 390 7.67 13.20 -24.02
CA PHE A 390 8.15 14.51 -23.57
C PHE A 390 9.09 14.33 -22.39
N GLN A 391 10.31 14.82 -22.52
CA GLN A 391 11.35 14.66 -21.52
C GLN A 391 11.69 16.00 -20.86
N VAL A 392 11.91 15.97 -19.55
CA VAL A 392 12.58 17.04 -18.81
C VAL A 392 13.78 16.50 -18.04
N MET A 393 14.92 17.18 -18.14
CA MET A 393 16.10 16.93 -17.32
C MET A 393 16.20 17.99 -16.22
N VAL A 394 16.33 17.56 -14.97
CA VAL A 394 16.23 18.40 -13.77
C VAL A 394 17.36 18.18 -12.78
#